data_AF-A0A3N5NV46-F1
#
_entry.id   AF-A0A3N5NV46-F1
#
_cell.length_a   1.000
_cell.length_b   1.000
_cell.length_c   1.000
_cell.angle_alpha   90.00
_cell.angle_beta   90.00
_cell.angle_gamma   90.00
#
_symmetry.space_group_name_H-M   'P 1'
#
loop_
_entity.id
_entity.type
_entity.pdbx_description
1 polymer ?
#
loop_
_entity_poly.entity_id
_entity_poly.type
_entity_poly.pdbx_seq_one_letter_code
_entity_poly.pdbx_strand_id
1 'polypeptide(L)'
;MRTLLLYTVTGSVLATGVLSSMQAPAPAAPPAQAQQMPKGRNVNPDAGLAADFRKRVDAYVKLRDAAESAAPDLERTEKAAEIVTAEKTMALNIRQARATAKRGDIFTPATEAMFRRMLRPPLTKGKDGADNKAIIKDDAPQPKEVPFKVNSEYPKDVALSTVPPDVLLSLPQLPEDVQYRFAGKHMILYDAKANLIIDFMLNAIP
;
A
#
# COMPACT_ATOMS: atom_id res chain seq x y z
N MET A 1 -11.26 -62.57 -23.42
CA MET A 1 -12.19 -63.60 -23.94
C MET A 1 -13.58 -63.23 -23.44
N ARG A 2 -14.47 -62.81 -24.35
CA ARG A 2 -15.66 -63.59 -24.77
C ARG A 2 -16.68 -63.73 -23.63
N THR A 3 -17.95 -63.36 -23.71
CA THR A 3 -18.85 -63.19 -24.85
C THR A 3 -20.17 -62.63 -24.32
N LEU A 4 -20.77 -61.73 -25.11
CA LEU A 4 -22.16 -61.29 -25.13
C LEU A 4 -23.15 -62.48 -25.03
N LEU A 5 -24.33 -62.33 -24.44
CA LEU A 5 -25.54 -62.80 -25.13
C LEU A 5 -26.82 -62.16 -24.56
N LEU A 6 -27.55 -61.53 -25.47
CA LEU A 6 -28.93 -61.09 -25.36
C LEU A 6 -29.87 -62.28 -25.11
N TYR A 7 -31.01 -62.02 -24.47
CA TYR A 7 -32.28 -62.63 -24.89
C TYR A 7 -33.45 -61.65 -24.66
N THR A 8 -34.18 -61.43 -25.75
CA THR A 8 -35.46 -60.71 -25.88
C THR A 8 -36.62 -61.69 -25.75
N VAL A 9 -37.73 -61.35 -25.06
CA VAL A 9 -39.11 -61.85 -25.32
C VAL A 9 -40.09 -60.81 -24.73
N THR A 10 -40.67 -59.90 -25.52
CA THR A 10 -42.05 -59.89 -26.08
C THR A 10 -43.19 -60.30 -25.12
N GLY A 11 -44.18 -59.40 -24.99
CA GLY A 11 -45.47 -59.72 -24.35
C GLY A 11 -46.40 -58.51 -24.30
N SER A 12 -47.14 -58.27 -25.38
CA SER A 12 -48.31 -57.37 -25.42
C SER A 12 -49.54 -58.07 -24.85
N VAL A 13 -50.28 -57.43 -23.92
CA VAL A 13 -51.75 -57.59 -23.80
C VAL A 13 -52.37 -56.26 -23.32
N LEU A 14 -53.37 -55.81 -24.09
CA LEU A 14 -54.27 -54.70 -23.81
C LEU A 14 -55.22 -55.03 -22.66
N ALA A 15 -55.40 -54.11 -21.71
CA ALA A 15 -56.62 -54.03 -20.92
C ALA A 15 -56.86 -52.59 -20.47
N THR A 16 -57.88 -51.98 -21.07
CA THR A 16 -58.49 -50.71 -20.67
C THR A 16 -59.02 -50.78 -19.24
N GLY A 17 -58.56 -49.86 -18.39
CA GLY A 17 -59.11 -49.63 -17.06
C GLY A 17 -58.94 -48.17 -16.69
N VAL A 18 -60.03 -47.40 -16.82
CA VAL A 18 -60.10 -46.01 -16.38
C VAL A 18 -60.21 -46.03 -14.86
N LEU A 19 -59.15 -45.68 -14.15
CA LEU A 19 -59.19 -45.44 -12.71
C LEU A 19 -58.37 -44.19 -12.40
N SER A 20 -59.12 -43.19 -11.94
CA SER A 20 -58.67 -41.88 -11.54
C SER A 20 -57.49 -41.93 -10.58
N SER A 21 -56.57 -41.01 -10.83
CA SER A 21 -55.40 -40.64 -10.05
C SER A 21 -55.64 -40.55 -8.53
N MET A 22 -54.98 -41.42 -7.76
CA MET A 22 -54.50 -41.08 -6.42
C MET A 22 -52.97 -41.00 -6.48
N GLN A 23 -52.47 -39.80 -6.82
CA GLN A 23 -51.06 -39.49 -6.74
C GLN A 23 -50.67 -39.45 -5.25
N ALA A 24 -49.97 -40.48 -4.78
CA ALA A 24 -49.25 -40.39 -3.52
C ALA A 24 -48.18 -39.29 -3.63
N PRO A 25 -47.99 -38.43 -2.61
CA PRO A 25 -46.94 -37.43 -2.66
C PRO A 25 -45.58 -38.12 -2.66
N ALA A 26 -44.74 -37.78 -3.63
CA ALA A 26 -43.33 -38.18 -3.65
C ALA A 26 -42.64 -37.73 -2.35
N PRO A 27 -41.68 -38.50 -1.80
CA PRO A 27 -40.92 -38.05 -0.65
C PRO A 27 -40.16 -36.77 -1.03
N ALA A 28 -40.44 -35.69 -0.30
CA ALA A 28 -39.75 -34.43 -0.47
C ALA A 28 -38.24 -34.67 -0.25
N ALA A 29 -37.44 -34.37 -1.27
CA ALA A 29 -35.99 -34.28 -1.11
C ALA A 29 -35.70 -33.27 0.01
N PRO A 30 -34.77 -33.55 0.94
CA PRO A 30 -34.39 -32.58 1.95
C PRO A 30 -33.93 -31.29 1.26
N PRO A 31 -34.32 -30.10 1.76
CA PRO A 31 -33.93 -28.85 1.16
C PRO A 31 -32.40 -28.83 1.05
N ALA A 32 -31.90 -28.60 -0.16
CA ALA A 32 -30.50 -28.36 -0.40
C ALA A 32 -30.06 -27.24 0.55
N GLN A 33 -29.33 -27.61 1.60
CA GLN A 33 -28.71 -26.66 2.50
C GLN A 33 -27.80 -25.83 1.61
N ALA A 34 -28.19 -24.57 1.38
CA ALA A 34 -27.36 -23.59 0.73
C ALA A 34 -26.02 -23.63 1.46
N GLN A 35 -25.01 -24.20 0.82
CA GLN A 35 -23.65 -24.20 1.32
C GLN A 35 -23.33 -22.73 1.54
N GLN A 36 -23.31 -22.32 2.82
CA GLN A 36 -22.90 -20.99 3.20
C GLN A 36 -21.47 -20.87 2.73
N MET A 37 -21.28 -20.18 1.61
CA MET A 37 -19.98 -19.77 1.14
C MET A 37 -19.28 -19.10 2.33
N PRO A 38 -18.03 -19.46 2.65
CA PRO A 38 -17.32 -18.88 3.78
C PRO A 38 -17.39 -17.36 3.63
N LYS A 39 -17.98 -16.69 4.65
CA LYS A 39 -18.07 -15.23 4.72
C LYS A 39 -16.74 -14.66 4.25
N GLY A 40 -16.80 -13.94 3.13
CA GLY A 40 -15.63 -13.44 2.43
C GLY A 40 -14.64 -12.88 3.44
N ARG A 41 -13.41 -13.38 3.38
CA ARG A 41 -12.26 -12.76 4.03
C ARG A 41 -12.34 -11.29 3.64
N ASN A 42 -12.70 -10.41 4.57
CA ASN A 42 -12.64 -8.96 4.38
C ASN A 42 -11.16 -8.61 4.24
N VAL A 43 -10.59 -8.90 3.08
CA VAL A 43 -9.30 -8.38 2.67
C VAL A 43 -9.54 -6.91 2.49
N ASN A 44 -9.12 -6.11 3.48
CA ASN A 44 -9.09 -4.67 3.34
C ASN A 44 -8.44 -4.38 1.97
N PRO A 45 -9.13 -3.74 1.01
CA PRO A 45 -8.58 -3.48 -0.33
C PRO A 45 -7.28 -2.67 -0.24
N ASP A 46 -7.09 -1.94 0.85
CA ASP A 46 -5.88 -1.18 1.12
C ASP A 46 -4.71 -2.05 1.58
N ALA A 47 -4.92 -3.28 2.06
CA ALA A 47 -3.83 -4.15 2.52
C ALA A 47 -2.87 -4.53 1.38
N GLY A 48 -3.40 -4.80 0.18
CA GLY A 48 -2.59 -5.07 -1.00
C GLY A 48 -1.81 -3.84 -1.46
N LEU A 49 -2.43 -2.66 -1.42
CA LEU A 49 -1.80 -1.38 -1.77
C LEU A 49 -0.73 -0.97 -0.75
N ALA A 50 -0.97 -1.18 0.53
CA ALA A 50 0.02 -0.94 1.59
C ALA A 50 1.22 -1.90 1.46
N ALA A 51 0.98 -3.15 1.09
CA ALA A 51 2.05 -4.11 0.83
C ALA A 51 2.89 -3.73 -0.40
N ASP A 52 2.26 -3.27 -1.49
CA ASP A 52 2.96 -2.76 -2.68
C ASP A 52 3.78 -1.51 -2.36
N PHE A 53 3.19 -0.54 -1.64
CA PHE A 53 3.88 0.64 -1.15
C PHE A 53 5.13 0.27 -0.34
N ARG A 54 4.97 -0.59 0.68
CA ARG A 54 6.11 -1.05 1.51
C ARG A 54 7.18 -1.73 0.67
N LYS A 55 6.80 -2.61 -0.27
CA LYS A 55 7.75 -3.28 -1.17
C LYS A 55 8.60 -2.28 -1.97
N ARG A 56 8.00 -1.16 -2.41
CA ARG A 56 8.69 -0.09 -3.15
C ARG A 56 9.65 0.68 -2.25
N VAL A 57 9.23 0.97 -1.01
CA VAL A 57 10.11 1.60 -0.01
C VAL A 57 11.28 0.68 0.35
N ASP A 58 11.02 -0.61 0.57
CA ASP A 58 12.07 -1.60 0.87
C ASP A 58 13.07 -1.75 -0.29
N ALA A 59 12.59 -1.68 -1.54
CA ALA A 59 13.46 -1.69 -2.71
C ALA A 59 14.35 -0.44 -2.76
N TYR A 60 13.82 0.74 -2.39
CA TYR A 60 14.62 1.95 -2.24
C TYR A 60 15.69 1.80 -1.15
N VAL A 61 15.31 1.30 0.04
CA VAL A 61 16.25 1.13 1.16
C VAL A 61 17.39 0.18 0.78
N LYS A 62 17.09 -0.95 0.13
CA LYS A 62 18.12 -1.87 -0.37
C LYS A 62 19.10 -1.21 -1.34
N LEU A 63 18.59 -0.34 -2.22
CA LEU A 63 19.43 0.44 -3.15
C LEU A 63 20.31 1.44 -2.39
N ARG A 64 19.75 2.14 -1.40
CA ARG A 64 20.48 3.07 -0.53
C ARG A 64 21.62 2.37 0.21
N ASP A 65 21.34 1.24 0.84
CA ASP A 65 22.32 0.50 1.63
C ASP A 65 23.46 -0.04 0.74
N ALA A 66 23.15 -0.44 -0.51
CA ALA A 66 24.16 -0.81 -1.50
C ALA A 66 25.01 0.39 -1.96
N ALA A 67 24.39 1.57 -2.13
CA ALA A 67 25.09 2.80 -2.50
C ALA A 67 25.99 3.34 -1.38
N GLU A 68 25.60 3.12 -0.12
CA GLU A 68 26.38 3.43 1.08
C GLU A 68 27.57 2.48 1.22
N SER A 69 27.36 1.16 1.05
CA SER A 69 28.43 0.16 1.12
C SER A 69 29.50 0.34 0.02
N ALA A 70 29.15 1.03 -1.07
CA ALA A 70 30.08 1.39 -2.13
C ALA A 70 30.83 2.72 -1.88
N ALA A 71 30.44 3.49 -0.86
CA ALA A 71 31.20 4.65 -0.44
C ALA A 71 32.48 4.21 0.29
N PRO A 72 33.57 5.00 0.25
CA PRO A 72 34.76 4.71 1.06
C PRO A 72 34.36 4.50 2.51
N ASP A 73 34.88 3.44 3.13
CA ASP A 73 34.61 3.08 4.52
C ASP A 73 35.20 4.18 5.42
N LEU A 74 34.42 5.23 5.64
CA LEU A 74 34.74 6.31 6.56
C LEU A 74 34.42 5.79 7.95
N GLU A 75 35.20 4.80 8.40
CA GLU A 75 35.12 4.27 9.76
C GLU A 75 35.09 5.45 10.73
N ARG A 76 33.91 5.69 11.33
CA ARG A 76 33.66 6.55 12.51
C ARG A 76 34.67 7.68 12.68
N THR A 77 34.82 8.53 11.67
CA THR A 77 35.63 9.73 11.81
C THR A 77 34.81 10.80 12.54
N GLU A 78 35.31 11.29 13.66
CA GLU A 78 34.67 12.38 14.41
C GLU A 78 34.86 13.75 13.73
N LYS A 79 35.54 13.78 12.58
CA LYS A 79 35.78 15.00 11.83
C LYS A 79 34.56 15.35 10.98
N ALA A 80 33.87 16.42 11.36
CA ALA A 80 32.68 16.93 10.68
C ALA A 80 32.83 17.07 9.14
N ALA A 81 34.02 17.45 8.64
CA ALA A 81 34.26 17.59 7.20
C ALA A 81 34.23 16.26 6.43
N GLU A 82 34.69 15.18 7.05
CA GLU A 82 34.70 13.84 6.45
C GLU A 82 33.27 13.24 6.47
N ILE A 83 32.47 13.51 7.52
CA ILE A 83 31.04 13.15 7.59
C ILE A 83 30.24 13.82 6.47
N VAL A 84 30.40 15.13 6.29
CA VAL A 84 29.71 15.88 5.21
C VAL A 84 30.10 15.35 3.82
N THR A 85 31.33 14.88 3.66
CA THR A 85 31.80 14.29 2.41
C THR A 85 31.18 12.91 2.19
N ALA A 86 31.06 12.10 3.24
CA ALA A 86 30.34 10.81 3.23
C ALA A 86 28.89 10.98 2.75
N GLU A 87 28.15 11.87 3.42
CA GLU A 87 26.73 12.15 3.13
C GLU A 87 26.53 12.57 1.68
N LYS A 88 27.40 13.49 1.19
CA LYS A 88 27.35 13.95 -0.20
C LYS A 88 27.65 12.83 -1.18
N THR A 89 28.68 12.02 -0.94
CA THR A 89 29.03 10.89 -1.82
C THR A 89 27.91 9.85 -1.84
N MET A 90 27.34 9.50 -0.69
CA MET A 90 26.21 8.59 -0.61
C MET A 90 24.99 9.13 -1.36
N ALA A 91 24.62 10.40 -1.14
CA ALA A 91 23.52 11.04 -1.85
C ALA A 91 23.75 11.06 -3.37
N LEU A 92 24.98 11.31 -3.82
CA LEU A 92 25.34 11.24 -5.25
C LEU A 92 25.19 9.82 -5.81
N ASN A 93 25.70 8.80 -5.12
CA ASN A 93 25.58 7.40 -5.53
C ASN A 93 24.11 6.98 -5.64
N ILE A 94 23.27 7.35 -4.67
CA ILE A 94 21.83 7.08 -4.69
C ILE A 94 21.18 7.76 -5.89
N ARG A 95 21.49 9.04 -6.13
CA ARG A 95 20.94 9.80 -7.27
C ARG A 95 21.31 9.17 -8.61
N GLN A 96 22.55 8.69 -8.76
CA GLN A 96 22.99 7.99 -9.96
C GLN A 96 22.28 6.65 -10.14
N ALA A 97 22.21 5.83 -9.09
CA ALA A 97 21.49 4.56 -9.11
C ALA A 97 19.98 4.73 -9.36
N ARG A 98 19.42 5.89 -9.01
CA ARG A 98 18.03 6.29 -9.22
C ARG A 98 17.85 7.29 -10.37
N ALA A 99 18.76 7.35 -11.35
CA ALA A 99 18.70 8.37 -12.41
C ALA A 99 17.36 8.42 -13.17
N THR A 100 16.65 7.29 -13.25
CA THR A 100 15.34 7.17 -13.91
C THR A 100 14.14 7.32 -12.97
N ALA A 101 14.37 7.53 -11.67
CA ALA A 101 13.29 7.61 -10.70
C ALA A 101 12.47 8.88 -10.92
N LYS A 102 11.15 8.72 -10.84
CA LYS A 102 10.18 9.78 -11.08
C LYS A 102 9.08 9.75 -10.03
N ARG A 103 8.33 10.85 -9.96
CA ARG A 103 7.19 10.96 -9.08
C ARG A 103 6.21 9.82 -9.35
N GLY A 104 5.76 9.16 -8.28
CA GLY A 104 4.77 8.10 -8.33
C GLY A 104 5.34 6.71 -8.59
N ASP A 105 6.67 6.56 -8.63
CA ASP A 105 7.30 5.24 -8.59
C ASP A 105 7.09 4.54 -7.24
N ILE A 106 6.89 5.29 -6.15
CA ILE A 106 6.52 4.76 -4.83
C ILE A 106 5.06 5.11 -4.52
N PHE A 107 4.71 6.40 -4.55
CA PHE A 107 3.35 6.89 -4.44
C PHE A 107 2.60 6.74 -5.78
N THR A 108 2.40 5.51 -6.23
CA THR A 108 1.55 5.21 -7.39
C THR A 108 0.18 5.88 -7.25
N PRO A 109 -0.55 6.13 -8.36
CA PRO A 109 -1.89 6.73 -8.28
C PRO A 109 -2.85 5.98 -7.35
N ALA A 110 -2.78 4.64 -7.34
CA ALA A 110 -3.61 3.81 -6.47
C ALA A 110 -3.22 3.98 -4.99
N THR A 111 -1.93 4.01 -4.69
CA THR A 111 -1.45 4.27 -3.32
C THR A 111 -1.73 5.70 -2.89
N GLU A 112 -1.60 6.73 -3.74
CA GLU A 112 -2.00 8.09 -3.36
C GLU A 112 -3.49 8.15 -2.97
N ALA A 113 -4.37 7.45 -3.71
CA ALA A 113 -5.78 7.37 -3.37
C ALA A 113 -6.02 6.67 -2.03
N MET A 114 -5.26 5.60 -1.73
CA MET A 114 -5.27 4.94 -0.43
C MET A 114 -4.83 5.89 0.69
N PHE A 115 -3.71 6.59 0.53
CA PHE A 115 -3.21 7.56 1.51
C PHE A 115 -4.23 8.66 1.79
N ARG A 116 -4.89 9.22 0.76
CA ARG A 116 -5.98 10.21 0.98
C ARG A 116 -7.13 9.64 1.80
N ARG A 117 -7.49 8.36 1.61
CA ARG A 117 -8.53 7.69 2.43
C ARG A 117 -8.08 7.52 3.88
N MET A 118 -6.83 7.12 4.11
CA MET A 118 -6.24 6.93 5.44
C MET A 118 -6.08 8.25 6.21
N LEU A 119 -5.66 9.30 5.52
CA LEU A 119 -5.47 10.64 6.09
C LEU A 119 -6.78 11.34 6.42
N ARG A 120 -7.88 11.02 5.73
CA ARG A 120 -9.15 11.74 5.91
C ARG A 120 -9.69 11.64 7.35
N PRO A 121 -9.93 10.45 7.95
CA PRO A 121 -10.45 10.35 9.31
C PRO A 121 -9.67 11.14 10.38
N PRO A 122 -8.33 11.00 10.52
CA PRO A 122 -7.57 11.71 11.55
C PRO A 122 -7.45 13.22 11.29
N LEU A 123 -7.82 13.71 10.11
CA LEU A 123 -7.76 15.13 9.76
C LEU A 123 -9.13 15.81 9.71
N THR A 124 -10.25 15.08 9.60
CA THR A 124 -11.58 15.69 9.42
C THR A 124 -12.57 15.39 10.54
N LYS A 125 -12.26 14.46 11.45
CA LYS A 125 -13.22 14.02 12.46
C LYS A 125 -13.12 14.88 13.73
N GLY A 126 -14.19 15.62 14.01
CA GLY A 126 -14.36 16.33 15.29
C GLY A 126 -13.25 17.37 15.56
N LYS A 127 -13.06 17.67 16.84
CA LYS A 127 -12.04 18.62 17.31
C LYS A 127 -10.62 18.11 17.02
N ASP A 128 -10.35 16.83 17.28
CA ASP A 128 -9.03 16.23 17.09
C ASP A 128 -8.54 16.35 15.64
N GLY A 129 -9.45 16.17 14.67
CA GLY A 129 -9.13 16.37 13.26
C GLY A 129 -8.75 17.82 12.93
N ALA A 130 -9.48 18.79 13.50
CA ALA A 130 -9.17 20.20 13.33
C ALA A 130 -7.81 20.57 13.97
N ASP A 131 -7.54 20.05 15.17
CA ASP A 131 -6.27 20.26 15.88
C ASP A 131 -5.11 19.63 15.09
N ASN A 132 -5.25 18.41 14.57
CA ASN A 132 -4.24 17.79 13.71
C ASN A 132 -3.95 18.59 12.44
N LYS A 133 -4.99 19.14 11.78
CA LYS A 133 -4.79 20.03 10.62
C LYS A 133 -4.06 21.32 11.02
N ALA A 134 -4.38 21.89 12.18
CA ALA A 134 -3.73 23.10 12.67
C ALA A 134 -2.24 22.84 12.94
N ILE A 135 -1.91 21.75 13.65
CA ILE A 135 -0.51 21.34 13.89
C ILE A 135 0.26 21.21 12.58
N ILE A 136 -0.30 20.49 11.60
CA ILE A 136 0.38 20.34 10.30
C ILE A 136 0.54 21.69 9.60
N LYS A 137 -0.49 22.54 9.62
CA LYS A 137 -0.46 23.85 8.95
C LYS A 137 0.59 24.79 9.57
N ASP A 138 0.72 24.76 10.89
CA ASP A 138 1.60 25.67 11.63
C ASP A 138 3.06 25.22 11.56
N ASP A 139 3.30 23.91 11.47
CA ASP A 139 4.65 23.32 11.48
C ASP A 139 5.20 23.00 10.08
N ALA A 140 4.33 22.76 9.08
CA ALA A 140 4.79 22.45 7.73
C ALA A 140 5.32 23.69 7.01
N PRO A 141 6.51 23.62 6.39
CA PRO A 141 7.00 24.70 5.55
C PRO A 141 6.05 24.97 4.38
N GLN A 142 6.12 26.17 3.82
CA GLN A 142 5.34 26.52 2.65
C GLN A 142 5.77 25.67 1.45
N PRO A 143 4.84 25.27 0.56
CA PRO A 143 5.17 24.47 -0.63
C PRO A 143 6.30 25.06 -1.49
N LYS A 144 6.46 26.39 -1.51
CA LYS A 144 7.51 27.07 -2.29
C LYS A 144 8.92 26.91 -1.71
N GLU A 145 9.03 26.54 -0.43
CA GLU A 145 10.30 26.38 0.29
C GLU A 145 10.88 24.98 0.08
N VAL A 146 10.06 24.03 -0.38
CA VAL A 146 10.47 22.63 -0.57
C VAL A 146 10.53 22.31 -2.07
N PRO A 147 11.64 21.73 -2.57
CA PRO A 147 11.71 21.28 -3.94
C PRO A 147 10.89 19.99 -4.10
N PHE A 148 9.69 20.07 -4.69
CA PHE A 148 8.92 18.88 -5.06
C PHE A 148 9.52 18.18 -6.29
N LYS A 149 10.68 17.55 -6.08
CA LYS A 149 11.44 16.85 -7.10
C LYS A 149 11.98 15.54 -6.51
N VAL A 150 11.76 14.43 -7.22
CA VAL A 150 12.34 13.14 -6.83
C VAL A 150 13.85 13.24 -6.94
N ASN A 151 14.56 12.66 -5.96
CA ASN A 151 16.02 12.68 -5.84
C ASN A 151 16.64 14.05 -5.56
N SER A 152 15.86 15.09 -5.22
CA SER A 152 16.45 16.35 -4.75
C SER A 152 16.77 16.28 -3.26
N GLU A 153 17.75 17.10 -2.87
CA GLU A 153 18.05 17.35 -1.46
C GLU A 153 16.89 18.09 -0.79
N TYR A 154 16.65 17.81 0.49
CA TYR A 154 15.82 18.69 1.30
C TYR A 154 16.67 19.89 1.78
N PRO A 155 16.21 21.15 1.61
CA PRO A 155 16.98 22.32 2.00
C PRO A 155 17.29 22.33 3.49
N LYS A 156 18.55 22.56 3.85
CA LYS A 156 19.03 22.48 5.25
C LYS A 156 18.56 23.66 6.12
N ASP A 157 18.17 24.76 5.49
CA ASP A 157 17.63 25.97 6.11
C ASP A 157 16.11 25.93 6.30
N VAL A 158 15.44 24.92 5.74
CA VAL A 158 14.01 24.70 5.90
C VAL A 158 13.79 23.67 7.00
N ALA A 159 12.91 23.96 7.95
CA ALA A 159 12.59 23.03 9.03
C ALA A 159 11.86 21.78 8.49
N LEU A 160 12.14 20.61 9.07
CA LEU A 160 11.40 19.38 8.81
C LEU A 160 10.13 19.37 9.65
N SER A 161 8.97 19.29 9.01
CA SER A 161 7.69 19.21 9.72
C SER A 161 7.58 17.91 10.52
N THR A 162 6.94 17.97 11.67
CA THR A 162 6.42 16.82 12.40
C THR A 162 5.12 16.30 11.76
N VAL A 163 4.77 15.05 12.07
CA VAL A 163 3.48 14.45 11.71
C VAL A 163 2.77 14.12 13.02
N PRO A 164 1.53 14.61 13.24
CA PRO A 164 0.80 14.31 14.46
C PRO A 164 0.70 12.79 14.70
N PRO A 165 0.84 12.31 15.95
CA PRO A 165 0.86 10.88 16.26
C PRO A 165 -0.35 10.11 15.69
N ASP A 166 -1.56 10.66 15.83
CA ASP A 166 -2.79 10.04 15.32
C ASP A 166 -2.81 9.91 13.80
N VAL A 167 -2.23 10.89 13.11
CA VAL A 167 -2.06 10.86 11.65
C VAL A 167 -1.04 9.78 11.30
N LEU A 168 0.10 9.72 11.98
CA LEU A 168 1.13 8.72 11.73
C LEU A 168 0.63 7.28 11.95
N LEU A 169 -0.17 7.04 12.99
CA LEU A 169 -0.79 5.74 13.29
C LEU A 169 -1.75 5.26 12.21
N SER A 170 -2.28 6.16 11.37
CA SER A 170 -3.17 5.81 10.25
C SER A 170 -2.43 5.38 8.98
N LEU A 171 -1.13 5.60 8.91
CA LEU A 171 -0.32 5.39 7.71
C LEU A 171 0.41 4.03 7.74
N PRO A 172 0.81 3.50 6.56
CA PRO A 172 1.69 2.35 6.51
C PRO A 172 3.01 2.63 7.23
N GLN A 173 3.49 1.67 8.02
CA GLN A 173 4.78 1.79 8.70
C GLN A 173 5.92 1.93 7.69
N LEU A 174 6.92 2.72 8.06
CA LEU A 174 8.13 2.95 7.28
C LEU A 174 9.31 2.23 7.95
N PRO A 175 10.32 1.81 7.17
CA PRO A 175 11.60 1.37 7.71
C PRO A 175 12.33 2.55 8.38
N GLU A 176 13.39 2.23 9.12
CA GLU A 176 14.25 3.22 9.77
C GLU A 176 14.79 4.26 8.76
N ASP A 177 14.96 5.49 9.24
CA ASP A 177 15.40 6.68 8.49
C ASP A 177 14.47 7.17 7.36
N VAL A 178 13.44 6.41 6.97
CA VAL A 178 12.43 6.87 6.01
C VAL A 178 11.25 7.48 6.76
N GLN A 179 10.87 8.69 6.37
CA GLN A 179 9.92 9.50 7.14
C GLN A 179 8.85 10.12 6.23
N TYR A 180 7.62 10.17 6.73
CA TYR A 180 6.59 11.04 6.17
C TYR A 180 6.81 12.47 6.67
N ARG A 181 6.76 13.44 5.78
CA ARG A 181 6.79 14.86 6.12
C ARG A 181 5.74 15.61 5.32
N PHE A 182 5.25 16.73 5.85
CA PHE A 182 4.33 17.61 5.16
C PHE A 182 5.05 18.89 4.70
N ALA A 183 4.62 19.39 3.55
CA ALA A 183 4.98 20.72 3.04
C ALA A 183 3.69 21.36 2.52
N GLY A 184 3.13 22.26 3.33
CA GLY A 184 1.72 22.65 3.25
C GLY A 184 0.78 21.43 3.24
N LYS A 185 -0.03 21.30 2.18
CA LYS A 185 -0.97 20.17 2.00
C LYS A 185 -0.39 18.96 1.26
N HIS A 186 0.90 19.00 0.92
CA HIS A 186 1.58 17.95 0.18
C HIS A 186 2.34 17.04 1.15
N MET A 187 2.44 15.77 0.83
CA MET A 187 3.22 14.82 1.61
C MET A 187 4.45 14.41 0.82
N ILE A 188 5.60 14.41 1.48
CA ILE A 188 6.86 13.91 0.94
C ILE A 188 7.26 12.64 1.70
N LEU A 189 7.92 11.74 0.99
CA LEU A 189 8.65 10.62 1.56
C LEU A 189 10.13 11.01 1.58
N TYR A 190 10.68 11.15 2.77
CA TYR A 190 12.00 11.72 3.02
C TYR A 190 12.94 10.66 3.59
N ASP A 191 14.17 10.61 3.07
CA ASP A 191 15.28 9.84 3.63
C ASP A 191 16.13 10.74 4.52
N ALA A 192 16.07 10.53 5.83
CA ALA A 192 16.86 11.28 6.80
C ALA A 192 18.35 10.97 6.72
N LYS A 193 18.71 9.74 6.33
CA LYS A 193 20.11 9.31 6.23
C LYS A 193 20.81 9.98 5.04
N ALA A 194 20.12 10.06 3.91
CA ALA A 194 20.66 10.63 2.67
C ALA A 194 20.26 12.09 2.38
N ASN A 195 19.50 12.72 3.28
CA ASN A 195 18.87 14.03 3.06
C ASN A 195 18.17 14.13 1.69
N LEU A 196 17.29 13.16 1.37
CA LEU A 196 16.76 13.00 0.01
C LEU A 196 15.23 12.89 -0.01
N ILE A 197 14.60 13.59 -0.97
CA ILE A 197 13.18 13.38 -1.27
C ILE A 197 13.05 12.15 -2.18
N ILE A 198 12.52 11.07 -1.62
CA ILE A 198 12.43 9.76 -2.27
C ILE A 198 11.28 9.75 -3.27
N ASP A 199 10.11 10.26 -2.86
CA ASP A 199 8.93 10.47 -3.68
C ASP A 199 8.00 11.48 -2.98
N PHE A 200 6.96 11.96 -3.65
CA PHE A 200 5.99 12.86 -3.05
C PHE A 200 4.61 12.76 -3.70
N MET A 201 3.57 13.06 -2.92
CA MET A 201 2.21 13.15 -3.39
C MET A 201 1.64 14.55 -3.15
N LEU A 202 0.99 15.09 -4.19
CA LEU A 202 0.36 16.41 -4.09
C LEU A 202 -1.08 16.28 -3.57
N ASN A 203 -1.52 17.29 -2.79
CA ASN A 203 -2.85 17.34 -2.21
C ASN A 203 -3.15 16.07 -1.38
N ALA A 204 -2.27 15.79 -0.42
CA ALA A 204 -2.44 14.70 0.53
C ALA A 204 -3.52 15.03 1.55
N ILE A 205 -3.60 16.30 1.95
CA ILE A 205 -4.66 16.83 2.82
C ILE A 205 -5.80 17.38 1.93
N PRO A 206 -7.05 16.93 2.16
CA PRO A 206 -8.23 17.45 1.49
C PRO A 206 -8.64 18.84 1.99
#